data_AF-A0A954Z003-F1
#
_entry.id   AF-A0A954Z003-F1
#
_cell.length_a   1.000
_cell.length_b   1.000
_cell.length_c   1.000
_cell.angle_alpha   90.00
_cell.angle_beta   90.00
_cell.angle_gamma   90.00
#
_symmetry.space_group_name_H-M   'P 1'
#
loop_
_entity.id
_entity.type
_entity.pdbx_description
1 polymer ?
#
loop_
_entity_poly.entity_id
_entity_poly.type
_entity_poly.pdbx_seq_one_letter_code
_entity_poly.pdbx_strand_id
1 'polypeptide(L)'
;MKRSTPSVESAGRTAPDARLVVFLFLWLALLGLGPTRMLQDPGAFWHTVVGEQMLTQGHVVSTDSFSFTHEGDEWLAQQWLGECAMAVVHRIAGLDGVILLAATIIAAIFTIIFGRFAKAGPPLPVCVGATIIAIGASSYHFIPRPHLATLAGMTLLTLILLDVESGRISQTRLWILPPLFVLWANTHGGVLGGLATLIIFATAWLLCPRFLRRPSRLQQISAMDAADADDAIPFAKPRAPLLATIVGLATISILVNPFGPALPRVWISLMGSSVIPKVIIEHARLAPFSPEGGMILLLAAVYCYLLNNVRRRGLRIAWLLPAIWFPLALSRVRHGPIFALVTALTVADMVPYAPACRQWLYTLGHLKTTPRRRP
;
A
#
# COMPACT_ATOMS: atom_id res chain seq x y z
N MET A 1 -1.48 62.57 21.84
CA MET A 1 -0.41 61.66 21.36
C MET A 1 -1.01 60.28 21.10
N LYS A 2 -1.35 59.97 19.84
CA LYS A 2 -1.75 58.62 19.41
C LYS A 2 -0.49 57.76 19.30
N ARG A 3 -0.35 56.70 20.11
CA ARG A 3 0.69 55.69 19.92
C ARG A 3 0.24 54.73 18.81
N SER A 4 0.93 54.79 17.68
CA SER A 4 0.85 53.83 16.59
C SER A 4 1.37 52.47 17.05
N THR A 5 0.55 51.43 16.95
CA THR A 5 0.99 50.03 17.02
C THR A 5 1.68 49.68 15.69
N PRO A 6 2.90 49.12 15.70
CA PRO A 6 3.52 48.63 14.48
C PRO A 6 2.82 47.34 14.02
N SER A 7 2.27 47.35 12.81
CA SER A 7 1.80 46.16 12.11
C SER A 7 2.99 45.32 11.70
N VAL A 8 3.16 44.15 12.31
CA VAL A 8 4.08 43.12 11.82
C VAL A 8 3.39 42.43 10.65
N GLU A 9 3.57 42.96 9.44
CA GLU A 9 3.49 42.16 8.22
C GLU A 9 4.70 41.22 8.22
N SER A 10 4.55 40.01 8.77
CA SER A 10 5.47 38.94 8.44
C SER A 10 5.06 38.40 7.07
N ALA A 11 5.88 38.73 6.06
CA ALA A 11 5.85 38.08 4.75
C ALA A 11 6.10 36.58 4.95
N GLY A 12 5.02 35.82 5.16
CA GLY A 12 5.04 34.37 5.30
C GLY A 12 5.40 33.73 3.98
N ARG A 13 6.69 33.55 3.70
CA ARG A 13 7.13 32.50 2.78
C ARG A 13 6.64 31.18 3.36
N THR A 14 5.51 30.70 2.86
CA THR A 14 5.00 29.38 3.20
C THR A 14 6.06 28.35 2.82
N ALA A 15 6.71 27.73 3.81
CA ALA A 15 7.62 26.64 3.55
C ALA A 15 6.90 25.57 2.69
N PRO A 16 7.56 25.00 1.67
CA PRO A 16 6.93 23.97 0.83
C PRO A 16 6.45 22.80 1.68
N ASP A 17 5.27 22.25 1.35
CA ASP A 17 4.75 21.05 2.00
C ASP A 17 5.81 19.94 1.92
N ALA A 18 6.24 19.42 3.07
CA ALA A 18 7.24 18.37 3.15
C ALA A 18 6.90 17.15 2.28
N ARG A 19 5.61 16.89 2.04
CA ARG A 19 5.14 15.84 1.14
C ARG A 19 5.48 16.12 -0.32
N LEU A 20 5.35 17.37 -0.76
CA LEU A 20 5.73 17.77 -2.11
C LEU A 20 7.24 17.63 -2.30
N VAL A 21 8.03 18.04 -1.31
CA VAL A 21 9.49 17.88 -1.34
C VAL A 21 9.88 16.41 -1.43
N VAL A 22 9.28 15.55 -0.60
CA VAL A 22 9.53 14.09 -0.64
C VAL A 22 9.09 13.50 -1.98
N PHE A 23 7.93 13.87 -2.50
CA PHE A 23 7.45 13.41 -3.80
C PHE A 23 8.43 13.79 -4.91
N LEU A 24 8.78 15.07 -5.03
CA LEU A 24 9.69 15.56 -6.07
C LEU A 24 11.08 14.93 -5.94
N PHE A 25 11.60 14.80 -4.73
CA PHE A 25 12.88 14.13 -4.51
C PHE A 25 12.85 12.67 -4.97
N LEU A 26 11.86 11.89 -4.53
CA LEU A 26 11.72 10.49 -4.92
C LEU A 26 11.49 10.35 -6.43
N TRP A 27 10.62 11.20 -6.99
CA TRP A 27 10.28 11.18 -8.40
C TRP A 27 11.50 11.49 -9.27
N LEU A 28 12.25 12.56 -8.97
CA LEU A 28 13.49 12.89 -9.67
C LEU A 28 14.57 11.83 -9.49
N ALA A 29 14.73 11.27 -8.30
CA ALA A 29 15.68 10.18 -8.06
C ALA A 29 15.34 8.92 -8.86
N LEU A 30 14.06 8.54 -8.91
CA LEU A 30 13.57 7.40 -9.70
C LEU A 30 13.70 7.66 -11.20
N LEU A 31 13.45 8.88 -11.66
CA LEU A 31 13.66 9.26 -13.06
C LEU A 31 15.14 9.22 -13.46
N GLY A 32 16.04 9.72 -12.61
CA GLY A 32 17.48 9.71 -12.86
C GLY A 32 18.07 8.29 -12.86
N LEU A 33 17.57 7.40 -12.00
CA LEU A 33 18.00 6.00 -11.93
C LEU A 33 17.23 5.09 -12.91
N GLY A 34 16.07 5.56 -13.40
CA GLY A 34 15.10 4.79 -14.16
C GLY A 34 15.69 4.09 -15.38
N PRO A 35 16.31 4.83 -16.34
CA PRO A 35 16.85 4.24 -17.56
C PRO A 35 17.85 3.10 -17.33
N THR A 36 18.62 3.15 -16.23
CA THR A 36 19.66 2.14 -15.94
C THR A 36 19.18 1.00 -15.04
N ARG A 37 18.17 1.24 -14.19
CA ARG A 37 17.72 0.27 -13.18
C ARG A 37 16.34 -0.34 -13.48
N MET A 38 15.42 0.46 -14.01
CA MET A 38 14.02 0.04 -14.21
C MET A 38 13.84 -0.80 -15.48
N LEU A 39 14.71 -0.63 -16.49
CA LEU A 39 14.65 -1.38 -17.76
C LEU A 39 15.54 -2.64 -17.80
N GLN A 40 16.11 -3.05 -16.66
CA GLN A 40 16.92 -4.28 -16.57
C GLN A 40 16.07 -5.56 -16.59
N ASP A 41 14.75 -5.41 -16.55
CA ASP A 41 13.81 -6.50 -16.52
C ASP A 41 13.19 -6.73 -17.91
N PRO A 42 13.25 -7.96 -18.45
CA PRO A 42 12.71 -8.24 -19.77
C PRO A 42 11.19 -8.05 -19.85
N GLY A 43 10.48 -8.14 -18.72
CA GLY A 43 9.03 -7.94 -18.64
C GLY A 43 8.58 -6.52 -19.03
N ALA A 44 9.45 -5.51 -18.86
CA ALA A 44 9.14 -4.14 -19.26
C ALA A 44 8.82 -4.03 -20.77
N PHE A 45 9.57 -4.77 -21.60
CA PHE A 45 9.37 -4.81 -23.05
C PHE A 45 8.20 -5.72 -23.42
N TRP A 46 8.11 -6.90 -22.81
CA TRP A 46 7.01 -7.85 -23.04
C TRP A 46 5.63 -7.19 -22.91
N HIS A 47 5.39 -6.49 -21.79
CA HIS A 47 4.08 -5.90 -21.52
C HIS A 47 3.68 -4.80 -22.51
N THR A 48 4.67 -4.04 -23.02
CA THR A 48 4.39 -3.03 -24.04
C THR A 48 4.06 -3.68 -25.38
N VAL A 49 4.81 -4.69 -25.81
CA VAL A 49 4.59 -5.38 -27.09
C VAL A 49 3.26 -6.14 -27.10
N VAL A 50 2.93 -6.87 -26.02
CA VAL A 50 1.63 -7.56 -25.92
C VAL A 50 0.47 -6.55 -25.93
N GLY A 51 0.63 -5.42 -25.20
CA GLY A 51 -0.34 -4.33 -25.22
C GLY A 51 -0.54 -3.74 -26.62
N GLU A 52 0.54 -3.52 -27.36
CA GLU A 52 0.50 -3.04 -28.75
C GLU A 52 -0.24 -4.00 -29.67
N GLN A 53 0.02 -5.31 -29.52
CA GLN A 53 -0.68 -6.35 -30.27
C GLN A 53 -2.19 -6.30 -30.00
N MET A 54 -2.62 -6.25 -28.74
CA MET A 54 -4.04 -6.15 -28.36
C MET A 54 -4.70 -4.88 -28.91
N LEU A 55 -4.03 -3.73 -28.79
CA LEU A 55 -4.56 -2.45 -29.28
C LEU A 55 -4.67 -2.42 -30.81
N THR A 56 -3.77 -3.10 -31.52
CA THR A 56 -3.76 -3.14 -32.99
C THR A 56 -4.78 -4.13 -33.53
N GLN A 57 -4.92 -5.29 -32.89
CA GLN A 57 -5.87 -6.33 -33.29
C GLN A 57 -7.32 -6.02 -32.88
N GLY A 58 -7.51 -5.18 -31.85
CA GLY A 58 -8.83 -4.80 -31.37
C GLY A 58 -9.52 -5.86 -30.50
N HIS A 59 -8.80 -6.91 -30.11
CA HIS A 59 -9.26 -7.93 -29.17
C HIS A 59 -8.13 -8.38 -28.25
N VAL A 60 -8.50 -9.04 -27.15
CA VAL A 60 -7.52 -9.56 -26.19
C VAL A 60 -6.81 -10.78 -26.79
N VAL A 61 -5.49 -10.88 -26.56
CA VAL A 61 -4.68 -12.01 -27.04
C VAL A 61 -4.96 -13.26 -26.18
N SER A 62 -5.15 -14.39 -26.85
CA SER A 62 -5.46 -15.70 -26.25
C SER A 62 -4.48 -16.82 -26.64
N THR A 63 -3.39 -16.47 -27.33
CA THR A 63 -2.37 -17.41 -27.83
C THR A 63 -0.97 -16.86 -27.57
N ASP A 64 0.01 -17.72 -27.31
CA ASP A 64 1.39 -17.31 -27.12
C ASP A 64 2.06 -17.03 -28.47
N SER A 65 2.48 -15.79 -28.70
CA SER A 65 3.12 -15.36 -29.95
C SER A 65 4.65 -15.26 -29.87
N PHE A 66 5.25 -15.50 -28.70
CA PHE A 66 6.66 -15.17 -28.47
C PHE A 66 7.48 -16.33 -27.88
N SER A 67 6.85 -17.33 -27.27
CA SER A 67 7.56 -18.48 -26.74
C SER A 67 8.08 -19.40 -27.85
N PHE A 68 9.40 -19.59 -27.92
CA PHE A 68 10.05 -20.42 -28.94
C PHE A 68 9.52 -21.87 -29.01
N THR A 69 9.20 -22.49 -27.86
CA THR A 69 8.76 -23.89 -27.80
C THR A 69 7.25 -24.09 -27.70
N HIS A 70 6.48 -23.02 -27.55
CA HIS A 70 5.04 -23.04 -27.28
C HIS A 70 4.28 -22.00 -28.13
N GLU A 71 4.87 -21.56 -29.24
CA GLU A 71 4.21 -20.62 -30.16
C GLU A 71 2.89 -21.21 -30.66
N GLY A 72 1.82 -20.42 -30.59
CA GLY A 72 0.47 -20.81 -30.98
C GLY A 72 -0.33 -21.53 -29.89
N ASP A 73 0.27 -21.92 -28.77
CA ASP A 73 -0.44 -22.52 -27.64
C ASP A 73 -1.38 -21.52 -26.96
N GLU A 74 -2.41 -22.02 -26.27
CA GLU A 74 -3.37 -21.20 -25.53
C GLU A 74 -2.66 -20.43 -24.39
N TRP A 75 -2.79 -19.10 -24.41
CA TRP A 75 -2.21 -18.22 -23.39
C TRP A 75 -3.13 -17.05 -23.10
N LEU A 76 -3.52 -16.89 -21.83
CA LEU A 76 -4.35 -15.76 -21.43
C LEU A 76 -3.47 -14.56 -21.08
N ALA A 77 -3.70 -13.43 -21.75
CA ALA A 77 -3.14 -12.12 -21.40
C ALA A 77 -3.68 -11.64 -20.03
N GLN A 78 -3.13 -12.22 -18.97
CA GLN A 78 -3.63 -12.08 -17.61
C GLN A 78 -3.52 -10.63 -17.04
N GLN A 79 -2.81 -9.76 -17.73
CA GLN A 79 -2.56 -8.37 -17.36
C GLN A 79 -3.04 -7.42 -18.47
N TRP A 80 -4.00 -7.85 -19.29
CA TRP A 80 -4.41 -7.18 -20.54
C TRP A 80 -4.60 -5.67 -20.40
N LEU A 81 -5.30 -5.19 -19.36
CA LEU A 81 -5.56 -3.74 -19.21
C LEU A 81 -4.29 -2.99 -18.83
N GLY A 82 -3.43 -3.61 -18.00
CA GLY A 82 -2.14 -3.05 -17.65
C GLY A 82 -1.19 -2.98 -18.85
N GLU A 83 -1.21 -4.01 -19.69
CA GLU A 83 -0.42 -4.08 -20.93
C GLU A 83 -0.91 -3.05 -21.94
N CYS A 84 -2.22 -2.94 -22.17
CA CYS A 84 -2.81 -1.88 -22.99
C CYS A 84 -2.46 -0.47 -22.47
N ALA A 85 -2.53 -0.24 -21.15
CA ALA A 85 -2.15 1.04 -20.56
C ALA A 85 -0.67 1.37 -20.77
N MET A 86 0.21 0.39 -20.61
CA MET A 86 1.64 0.55 -20.88
C MET A 86 1.91 0.83 -22.36
N ALA A 87 1.23 0.14 -23.27
CA ALA A 87 1.33 0.38 -24.71
C ALA A 87 0.87 1.79 -25.10
N VAL A 88 -0.28 2.27 -24.59
CA VAL A 88 -0.74 3.66 -24.84
C VAL A 88 0.31 4.68 -24.38
N VAL A 89 0.88 4.50 -23.19
CA VAL A 89 1.94 5.39 -22.68
C VAL A 89 3.18 5.34 -23.57
N HIS A 90 3.56 4.14 -24.03
CA HIS A 90 4.66 3.93 -24.94
C HIS A 90 4.43 4.61 -26.31
N ARG A 91 3.20 4.58 -26.87
CA ARG A 91 2.87 5.32 -28.12
C ARG A 91 3.07 6.82 -27.99
N ILE A 92 2.77 7.38 -26.82
CA ILE A 92 2.79 8.84 -26.58
C ILE A 92 4.21 9.35 -26.31
N ALA A 93 4.96 8.63 -25.47
CA ALA A 93 6.23 9.13 -24.92
C ALA A 93 7.35 8.09 -24.88
N GLY A 94 7.21 6.98 -25.61
CA GLY A 94 8.20 5.89 -25.63
C GLY A 94 8.41 5.25 -24.27
N LEU A 95 9.57 4.60 -24.11
CA LEU A 95 9.96 3.95 -22.85
C LEU A 95 10.16 4.97 -21.71
N ASP A 96 10.53 6.21 -22.04
CA ASP A 96 10.64 7.29 -21.06
C ASP A 96 9.28 7.59 -20.41
N GLY A 97 8.20 7.57 -21.18
CA GLY A 97 6.84 7.66 -20.65
C GLY A 97 6.49 6.53 -19.69
N VAL A 98 6.94 5.31 -19.98
CA VAL A 98 6.71 4.13 -19.14
C VAL A 98 7.50 4.23 -17.82
N ILE A 99 8.75 4.69 -17.88
CA ILE A 99 9.56 5.01 -16.69
C ILE A 99 8.89 6.13 -15.89
N LEU A 100 8.44 7.20 -16.54
CA LEU A 100 7.77 8.33 -15.92
C LEU A 100 6.52 7.89 -15.15
N LEU A 101 5.68 7.06 -15.76
CA LEU A 101 4.48 6.52 -15.12
C LEU A 101 4.86 5.67 -13.88
N ALA A 102 5.83 4.76 -14.05
CA ALA A 102 6.27 3.89 -12.95
C ALA A 102 6.87 4.69 -11.78
N ALA A 103 7.76 5.65 -12.07
CA ALA A 103 8.35 6.55 -11.09
C ALA A 103 7.28 7.37 -10.36
N THR A 104 6.27 7.85 -11.09
CA THR A 104 5.15 8.62 -10.52
C THR A 104 4.32 7.78 -9.54
N ILE A 105 3.97 6.54 -9.92
CA ILE A 105 3.21 5.64 -9.04
C ILE A 105 4.01 5.30 -7.78
N ILE A 106 5.29 4.93 -7.93
CA ILE A 106 6.16 4.58 -6.80
C ILE A 106 6.35 5.79 -5.87
N ALA A 107 6.69 6.97 -6.42
CA ALA A 107 6.86 8.20 -5.65
C ALA A 107 5.59 8.59 -4.90
N ALA A 108 4.41 8.46 -5.54
CA ALA A 108 3.12 8.73 -4.90
C ALA A 108 2.86 7.79 -3.71
N ILE A 109 3.08 6.49 -3.87
CA ILE A 109 2.90 5.49 -2.81
C ILE A 109 3.77 5.82 -1.58
N PHE A 110 5.07 6.06 -1.78
CA PHE A 110 5.97 6.34 -0.66
C PHE A 110 5.78 7.73 -0.07
N THR A 111 5.31 8.70 -0.85
CA THR A 111 4.88 10.01 -0.32
C THR A 111 3.64 9.88 0.57
N ILE A 112 2.69 9.01 0.20
CA ILE A 112 1.53 8.71 1.04
C ILE A 112 1.98 8.07 2.37
N ILE A 113 2.89 7.09 2.32
CA ILE A 113 3.46 6.46 3.52
C ILE A 113 4.18 7.49 4.40
N PHE A 114 5.06 8.31 3.83
CA PHE A 114 5.71 9.42 4.53
C PHE A 114 4.67 10.35 5.18
N GLY A 115 3.64 10.71 4.42
CA GLY A 115 2.55 11.56 4.91
C GLY A 115 1.77 10.95 6.07
N ARG A 116 1.67 9.62 6.17
CA ARG A 116 1.09 8.91 7.32
C ARG A 116 2.00 8.97 8.54
N PHE A 117 3.31 8.78 8.34
CA PHE A 117 4.29 8.97 9.42
C PHE A 117 4.30 10.40 9.94
N ALA A 118 4.37 11.40 9.06
CA ALA A 118 4.35 12.81 9.45
C ALA A 118 3.09 13.19 10.25
N LYS A 119 1.92 12.66 9.84
CA LYS A 119 0.66 12.85 10.58
C LYS A 119 0.63 12.14 11.93
N ALA A 120 1.44 11.10 12.13
CA ALA A 120 1.49 10.37 13.40
C ALA A 120 2.28 11.11 14.49
N GLY A 121 3.08 12.13 14.14
CA GLY A 121 3.79 13.00 15.07
C GLY A 121 5.30 12.76 15.33
N PRO A 122 5.99 11.70 14.86
CA PRO A 122 7.45 11.60 14.95
C PRO A 122 8.18 12.80 14.35
N PRO A 123 9.40 13.13 14.84
CA PRO A 123 10.24 14.14 14.20
C PRO A 123 10.61 13.68 12.79
N LEU A 124 10.90 14.65 11.93
CA LEU A 124 11.14 14.45 10.50
C LEU A 124 12.17 13.34 10.19
N PRO A 125 13.33 13.24 10.88
CA PRO A 125 14.31 12.18 10.60
C PRO A 125 13.76 10.77 10.78
N VAL A 126 12.84 10.54 11.73
CA VAL A 126 12.22 9.24 11.93
C VAL A 126 11.17 8.95 10.86
N CYS A 127 10.42 9.97 10.41
CA CYS A 127 9.51 9.82 9.28
C CYS A 127 10.27 9.44 8.00
N VAL A 128 11.40 10.11 7.74
CA VAL A 128 12.28 9.83 6.60
C VAL A 128 12.89 8.43 6.72
N GLY A 129 13.49 8.10 7.87
CA GLY A 129 14.09 6.78 8.10
C GLY A 129 13.11 5.62 7.95
N ALA A 130 11.89 5.75 8.50
CA ALA A 130 10.85 4.73 8.34
C ALA A 130 10.38 4.59 6.89
N THR A 131 10.32 5.70 6.14
CA THR A 131 9.99 5.68 4.71
C THR A 131 11.12 5.01 3.90
N ILE A 132 12.38 5.28 4.21
CA ILE A 132 13.55 4.63 3.58
C ILE A 132 13.54 3.12 3.81
N ILE A 133 13.24 2.67 5.04
CA ILE A 133 13.11 1.23 5.34
C ILE A 133 12.02 0.60 4.48
N ALA A 134 10.86 1.26 4.35
CA ALA A 134 9.76 0.77 3.51
C ALA A 134 10.14 0.73 2.01
N ILE A 135 10.89 1.72 1.52
CA ILE A 135 11.43 1.76 0.15
C ILE A 135 12.40 0.60 -0.06
N GLY A 136 13.38 0.41 0.82
CA GLY A 136 14.38 -0.66 0.71
C GLY A 136 13.76 -2.06 0.82
N ALA A 137 12.70 -2.23 1.62
CA ALA A 137 11.96 -3.49 1.68
C ALA A 137 11.10 -3.77 0.42
N SER A 138 10.89 -2.77 -0.44
CA SER A 138 10.05 -2.86 -1.65
C SER A 138 10.85 -2.78 -2.96
N SER A 139 12.14 -2.46 -2.92
CA SER A 139 12.93 -2.07 -4.10
C SER A 139 13.12 -3.18 -5.13
N TYR A 140 12.95 -4.45 -4.75
CA TYR A 140 13.03 -5.61 -5.66
C TYR A 140 12.04 -5.53 -6.84
N HIS A 141 10.98 -4.74 -6.71
CA HIS A 141 9.92 -4.60 -7.71
C HIS A 141 9.71 -3.16 -8.19
N PHE A 142 10.74 -2.31 -8.13
CA PHE A 142 10.70 -0.98 -8.75
C PHE A 142 10.98 -1.08 -10.26
N ILE A 143 10.08 -1.79 -10.95
CA ILE A 143 10.19 -2.17 -12.35
C ILE A 143 8.87 -1.75 -13.03
N PRO A 144 8.90 -1.22 -14.26
CA PRO A 144 7.72 -0.75 -14.96
C PRO A 144 6.94 -1.96 -15.48
N ARG A 145 6.13 -2.54 -14.59
CA ARG A 145 5.25 -3.68 -14.86
C ARG A 145 3.84 -3.36 -14.35
N PRO A 146 2.80 -4.05 -14.86
CA PRO A 146 1.44 -3.91 -14.34
C PRO A 146 1.33 -4.24 -12.84
N HIS A 147 2.29 -4.96 -12.25
CA HIS A 147 2.38 -5.20 -10.82
C HIS A 147 2.36 -3.93 -9.96
N LEU A 148 2.80 -2.77 -10.47
CA LEU A 148 2.70 -1.51 -9.72
C LEU A 148 1.24 -1.17 -9.32
N ALA A 149 0.25 -1.65 -10.07
CA ALA A 149 -1.15 -1.55 -9.68
C ALA A 149 -1.49 -2.38 -8.44
N THR A 150 -0.80 -3.51 -8.20
CA THR A 150 -0.91 -4.25 -6.93
C THR A 150 -0.36 -3.47 -5.76
N LEU A 151 0.76 -2.74 -5.95
CA LEU A 151 1.31 -1.89 -4.90
C LEU A 151 0.31 -0.77 -4.56
N ALA A 152 -0.19 -0.06 -5.57
CA ALA A 152 -1.18 1.00 -5.39
C ALA A 152 -2.48 0.48 -4.78
N GLY A 153 -3.04 -0.62 -5.30
CA GLY A 153 -4.26 -1.25 -4.83
C GLY A 153 -4.15 -1.73 -3.39
N MET A 154 -3.02 -2.34 -3.00
CA MET A 154 -2.80 -2.76 -1.62
C MET A 154 -2.62 -1.58 -0.68
N THR A 155 -1.93 -0.52 -1.10
CA THR A 155 -1.81 0.73 -0.34
C THR A 155 -3.18 1.34 -0.06
N LEU A 156 -4.02 1.46 -1.09
CA LEU A 156 -5.39 2.00 -0.96
C LEU A 156 -6.28 1.11 -0.09
N LEU A 157 -6.27 -0.21 -0.31
CA LEU A 157 -7.00 -1.17 0.51
C LEU A 157 -6.61 -1.02 1.99
N THR A 158 -5.31 -1.06 2.30
CA THR A 158 -4.81 -0.98 3.68
C THR A 158 -5.19 0.35 4.34
N LEU A 159 -5.06 1.47 3.61
CA LEU A 159 -5.46 2.78 4.11
C LEU A 159 -6.95 2.84 4.45
N ILE A 160 -7.81 2.36 3.55
CA ILE A 160 -9.25 2.33 3.76
C ILE A 160 -9.58 1.49 4.99
N LEU A 161 -9.00 0.29 5.12
CA LEU A 161 -9.25 -0.59 6.27
C LEU A 161 -8.80 0.05 7.60
N LEU A 162 -7.59 0.62 7.64
CA LEU A 162 -7.06 1.33 8.81
C LEU A 162 -7.93 2.55 9.18
N ASP A 163 -8.31 3.35 8.19
CA ASP A 163 -9.05 4.60 8.42
C ASP A 163 -10.52 4.33 8.80
N VAL A 164 -11.15 3.30 8.23
CA VAL A 164 -12.50 2.87 8.62
C VAL A 164 -12.47 2.29 10.04
N GLU A 165 -11.54 1.38 10.36
CA GLU A 165 -11.48 0.77 11.69
C GLU A 165 -11.14 1.79 12.77
N SER A 166 -10.27 2.77 12.47
CA SER A 166 -9.95 3.84 13.42
C SER A 166 -11.03 4.92 13.55
N GLY A 167 -12.06 4.89 12.70
CA GLY A 167 -13.12 5.91 12.65
C GLY A 167 -12.69 7.24 12.05
N ARG A 168 -11.55 7.30 11.32
CA ARG A 168 -11.13 8.50 10.57
C ARG A 168 -11.99 8.76 9.34
N ILE A 169 -12.58 7.71 8.77
CA ILE A 169 -13.54 7.81 7.67
C ILE A 169 -14.73 6.90 7.94
N SER A 170 -15.88 7.26 7.36
CA SER A 170 -17.10 6.45 7.46
C SER A 170 -16.94 5.07 6.81
N GLN A 171 -17.62 4.06 7.37
CA GLN A 171 -17.72 2.72 6.77
C GLN A 171 -18.30 2.75 5.34
N THR A 172 -19.04 3.80 4.96
CA THR A 172 -19.54 3.95 3.58
C THR A 172 -18.42 4.09 2.55
N ARG A 173 -17.20 4.49 2.95
CA ARG A 173 -16.05 4.53 2.05
C ARG A 173 -15.58 3.15 1.58
N LEU A 174 -16.04 2.06 2.21
CA LEU A 174 -15.81 0.71 1.73
C LEU A 174 -16.42 0.45 0.33
N TRP A 175 -17.41 1.24 -0.10
CA TRP A 175 -17.98 1.18 -1.46
C TRP A 175 -16.98 1.52 -2.58
N ILE A 176 -15.81 2.10 -2.25
CA ILE A 176 -14.72 2.29 -3.20
C ILE A 176 -14.03 0.96 -3.55
N LEU A 177 -14.14 -0.06 -2.69
CA LEU A 177 -13.43 -1.32 -2.89
C LEU A 177 -13.92 -2.08 -4.14
N PRO A 178 -15.23 -2.35 -4.37
CA PRO A 178 -15.65 -3.07 -5.57
C PRO A 178 -15.11 -2.51 -6.90
N PRO A 179 -15.20 -1.19 -7.21
CA PRO A 179 -14.61 -0.66 -8.44
C PRO A 179 -13.08 -0.72 -8.44
N LEU A 180 -12.41 -0.53 -7.29
CA LEU A 180 -10.98 -0.74 -7.17
C LEU A 180 -10.59 -2.19 -7.54
N PHE A 181 -11.36 -3.18 -7.09
CA PHE A 181 -11.13 -4.59 -7.39
C PHE A 181 -11.36 -4.93 -8.87
N VAL A 182 -12.34 -4.29 -9.55
CA VAL A 182 -12.52 -4.46 -11.00
C VAL A 182 -11.30 -3.94 -11.75
N LEU A 183 -10.87 -2.71 -11.48
CA LEU A 183 -9.70 -2.12 -12.14
C LEU A 183 -8.44 -2.95 -11.88
N TRP A 184 -8.27 -3.38 -10.63
CA TRP A 184 -7.11 -4.14 -10.21
C TRP A 184 -7.07 -5.53 -10.85
N ALA A 185 -8.19 -6.26 -10.90
CA ALA A 185 -8.26 -7.59 -11.51
C ALA A 185 -7.89 -7.58 -12.99
N ASN A 186 -8.26 -6.51 -13.71
CA ASN A 186 -7.89 -6.39 -15.12
C ASN A 186 -6.44 -5.94 -15.34
N THR A 187 -5.78 -5.40 -14.30
CA THR A 187 -4.40 -4.91 -14.40
C THR A 187 -3.37 -5.94 -13.92
N HIS A 188 -3.61 -6.59 -12.78
CA HIS A 188 -2.64 -7.51 -12.20
C HIS A 188 -3.26 -8.53 -11.20
N GLY A 189 -2.83 -9.79 -11.31
CA GLY A 189 -3.34 -10.91 -10.50
C GLY A 189 -3.06 -10.86 -8.99
N GLY A 190 -2.25 -9.91 -8.53
CA GLY A 190 -2.07 -9.64 -7.11
C GLY A 190 -3.35 -9.17 -6.40
N VAL A 191 -4.43 -8.88 -7.15
CA VAL A 191 -5.78 -8.68 -6.64
C VAL A 191 -6.26 -9.82 -5.74
N LEU A 192 -5.85 -11.08 -6.00
CA LEU A 192 -6.20 -12.22 -5.15
C LEU A 192 -5.68 -12.06 -3.72
N GLY A 193 -4.48 -11.49 -3.59
CA GLY A 193 -3.90 -11.14 -2.29
C GLY A 193 -4.68 -10.04 -1.58
N GLY A 194 -5.11 -9.03 -2.33
CA GLY A 194 -6.02 -7.99 -1.83
C GLY A 194 -7.36 -8.55 -1.36
N LEU A 195 -7.95 -9.46 -2.13
CA LEU A 195 -9.24 -10.07 -1.82
C LEU A 195 -9.13 -10.94 -0.56
N ALA A 196 -8.09 -11.76 -0.47
CA ALA A 196 -7.81 -12.56 0.73
C ALA A 196 -7.62 -11.66 1.97
N THR A 197 -6.88 -10.54 1.83
CA THR A 197 -6.70 -9.56 2.91
C THR A 197 -8.04 -8.98 3.37
N LEU A 198 -8.91 -8.59 2.43
CA LEU A 198 -10.24 -8.06 2.73
C LEU A 198 -11.12 -9.11 3.43
N ILE A 199 -11.15 -10.35 2.95
CA ILE A 199 -11.93 -11.45 3.55
C ILE A 199 -11.46 -11.73 4.96
N ILE A 200 -10.15 -11.86 5.19
CA ILE A 200 -9.59 -12.14 6.52
C ILE A 200 -9.89 -10.98 7.47
N PHE A 201 -9.66 -9.74 7.03
CA PHE A 201 -10.00 -8.56 7.81
C PHE A 201 -11.48 -8.54 8.18
N ALA A 202 -12.36 -8.71 7.19
CA ALA A 202 -13.80 -8.65 7.38
C ALA A 202 -14.30 -9.73 8.34
N THR A 203 -13.82 -10.96 8.16
CA THR A 203 -14.15 -12.11 9.01
C THR A 203 -13.70 -11.87 10.44
N ALA A 204 -12.45 -11.42 10.64
CA ALA A 204 -11.96 -11.06 11.95
C ALA A 204 -12.80 -9.92 12.55
N TRP A 205 -13.16 -8.89 11.77
CA TRP A 205 -13.93 -7.75 12.25
C TRP A 205 -15.33 -8.12 12.75
N LEU A 206 -15.95 -9.15 12.17
CA LEU A 206 -17.22 -9.72 12.62
C LEU A 206 -17.07 -10.65 13.83
N LEU A 207 -16.06 -11.53 13.82
CA LEU A 207 -15.90 -12.59 14.84
C LEU A 207 -15.23 -12.11 16.14
N CYS A 208 -14.49 -11.00 16.08
CA CYS A 208 -13.67 -10.51 17.19
C CYS A 208 -14.18 -9.16 17.75
N PRO A 209 -15.46 -9.01 18.15
CA PRO A 209 -16.01 -7.72 18.56
C PRO A 209 -15.41 -7.19 19.88
N ARG A 210 -14.70 -8.04 20.64
CA ARG A 210 -14.00 -7.66 21.86
C ARG A 210 -12.75 -6.80 21.58
N PHE A 211 -12.15 -6.94 20.40
CA PHE A 211 -11.03 -6.12 19.94
C PHE A 211 -11.47 -4.71 19.48
N LEU A 212 -12.78 -4.52 19.24
CA LEU A 212 -13.40 -3.23 18.92
C LEU A 212 -13.50 -2.27 20.13
N ARG A 213 -13.12 -2.70 21.33
CA ARG A 213 -13.28 -1.93 22.56
C ARG A 213 -12.04 -1.10 22.87
N ARG A 214 -12.00 0.12 22.32
CA ARG A 214 -11.75 1.41 23.00
C ARG A 214 -11.43 2.49 21.96
N PRO A 215 -12.18 3.60 21.90
CA PRO A 215 -11.74 4.75 21.12
C PRO A 215 -10.38 5.23 21.63
N SER A 216 -9.55 5.65 20.67
CA SER A 216 -8.29 6.33 20.88
C SER A 216 -8.49 7.49 21.85
N ARG A 217 -7.66 7.64 22.88
CA ARG A 217 -7.59 8.89 23.66
C ARG A 217 -7.32 10.13 22.80
N LEU A 218 -6.83 9.98 21.57
CA LEU A 218 -6.64 11.08 20.62
C LEU A 218 -7.96 11.59 20.00
N GLN A 219 -8.98 10.74 19.87
CA GLN A 219 -10.35 11.21 19.59
C GLN A 219 -10.91 11.94 20.81
N GLN A 220 -10.64 11.46 22.03
CA GLN A 220 -11.05 12.16 23.25
C GLN A 220 -10.31 13.49 23.46
N ILE A 221 -9.02 13.58 23.12
CA ILE A 221 -8.23 14.82 23.26
C ILE A 221 -8.56 15.80 22.14
N SER A 222 -8.71 15.34 20.89
CA SER A 222 -9.12 16.22 19.79
C SER A 222 -10.57 16.69 19.93
N ALA A 223 -11.47 15.89 20.52
CA ALA A 223 -12.83 16.30 20.87
C ALA A 223 -12.92 17.13 22.17
N MET A 224 -11.86 17.17 22.98
CA MET A 224 -11.78 18.08 24.15
C MET A 224 -11.19 19.44 23.77
N ASP A 225 -10.32 19.49 22.76
CA ASP A 225 -9.70 20.73 22.25
C ASP A 225 -10.53 21.40 21.12
N ALA A 226 -11.46 20.68 20.49
CA ALA A 226 -12.42 21.23 19.53
C ALA A 226 -13.74 21.53 20.24
N ALA A 227 -14.20 22.78 20.16
CA ALA A 227 -15.52 23.22 20.65
C ALA A 227 -16.71 22.58 19.88
N ASP A 228 -16.44 21.70 18.90
CA ASP A 228 -17.41 20.95 18.10
C ASP A 228 -17.33 19.45 18.42
N ALA A 229 -17.53 19.08 19.68
CA ALA A 229 -17.49 17.70 20.16
C ALA A 229 -18.67 16.82 19.68
N ASP A 230 -19.64 17.39 18.96
CA ASP A 230 -20.81 16.67 18.43
C ASP A 230 -20.53 15.87 17.14
N ASP A 231 -19.41 16.13 16.44
CA ASP A 231 -19.09 15.48 15.15
C ASP A 231 -18.08 14.31 15.26
N ALA A 232 -17.67 13.93 16.47
CA ALA A 232 -16.81 12.77 16.67
C ALA A 232 -17.60 11.48 16.36
N ILE A 233 -17.54 11.01 15.10
CA ILE A 233 -18.20 9.78 14.65
C ILE A 233 -17.88 8.65 15.65
N PRO A 234 -18.87 8.18 16.43
CA PRO A 234 -18.65 7.09 17.37
C PRO A 234 -18.11 5.89 16.61
N PHE A 235 -17.20 5.13 17.23
CA PHE A 235 -16.75 3.85 16.68
C PHE A 235 -17.97 3.01 16.31
N ALA A 236 -18.31 2.98 15.01
CA ALA A 236 -19.51 2.32 14.56
C ALA A 236 -19.23 0.81 14.59
N LYS A 237 -20.08 0.05 15.29
CA LYS A 237 -20.07 -1.41 15.18
C LYS A 237 -20.03 -1.80 13.70
N PRO A 238 -19.28 -2.83 13.31
CA PRO A 238 -19.23 -3.26 11.92
C PRO A 238 -20.66 -3.57 11.45
N ARG A 239 -21.09 -2.91 10.39
CA ARG A 239 -22.38 -3.21 9.76
C ARG A 239 -22.23 -4.53 9.00
N ALA A 240 -22.49 -5.65 9.66
CA ALA A 240 -22.40 -6.99 9.08
C ALA A 240 -22.99 -7.11 7.66
N PRO A 241 -24.21 -6.59 7.34
CA PRO A 241 -24.73 -6.67 5.99
C PRO A 241 -23.92 -5.83 4.98
N LEU A 242 -23.45 -4.64 5.37
CA LEU A 242 -22.58 -3.82 4.52
C LEU A 242 -21.29 -4.57 4.20
N LEU A 243 -20.63 -5.11 5.21
CA LEU A 243 -19.35 -5.79 5.05
C LEU A 243 -19.49 -7.07 4.21
N ALA A 244 -20.53 -7.88 4.44
CA ALA A 244 -20.85 -9.04 3.63
C ALA A 244 -21.13 -8.64 2.16
N THR A 245 -21.85 -7.55 1.94
CA THR A 245 -22.14 -7.01 0.60
C THR A 245 -20.86 -6.55 -0.09
N ILE A 246 -19.98 -5.81 0.60
CA ILE A 246 -18.71 -5.34 0.04
C ILE A 246 -17.79 -6.52 -0.30
N VAL A 247 -17.69 -7.53 0.57
CA VAL A 247 -16.90 -8.74 0.29
C VAL A 247 -17.48 -9.48 -0.90
N GLY A 248 -18.81 -9.71 -0.94
CA GLY A 248 -19.47 -10.37 -2.05
C GLY A 248 -19.26 -9.65 -3.39
N LEU A 249 -19.42 -8.33 -3.41
CA LEU A 249 -19.16 -7.51 -4.59
C LEU A 249 -17.69 -7.54 -5.00
N ALA A 250 -16.74 -7.45 -4.06
CA ALA A 250 -15.31 -7.55 -4.37
C ALA A 250 -14.94 -8.93 -4.96
N THR A 251 -15.57 -10.01 -4.48
CA THR A 251 -15.41 -11.36 -5.06
C THR A 251 -16.01 -11.46 -6.45
N ILE A 252 -17.14 -10.82 -6.73
CA ILE A 252 -17.71 -10.78 -8.08
C ILE A 252 -16.86 -9.89 -9.00
N SER A 253 -16.30 -8.79 -8.49
CA SER A 253 -15.47 -7.85 -9.26
C SER A 253 -14.28 -8.52 -9.96
N ILE A 254 -13.67 -9.55 -9.35
CA ILE A 254 -12.55 -10.25 -10.00
C ILE A 254 -12.97 -11.08 -11.21
N LEU A 255 -14.27 -11.35 -11.38
CA LEU A 255 -14.84 -12.04 -12.54
C LEU A 255 -15.25 -11.07 -13.66
N VAL A 256 -15.23 -9.76 -13.39
CA VAL A 256 -15.53 -8.71 -14.37
C VAL A 256 -14.28 -8.47 -15.22
N ASN A 257 -14.01 -9.40 -16.14
CA ASN A 257 -12.89 -9.37 -17.07
C ASN A 257 -13.22 -10.19 -18.34
N PRO A 258 -12.49 -10.00 -19.46
CA PRO A 258 -12.76 -10.69 -20.73
C PRO A 258 -12.71 -12.23 -20.67
N PHE A 259 -12.02 -12.79 -19.67
CA PHE A 259 -11.83 -14.25 -19.50
C PHE A 259 -12.68 -14.85 -18.38
N GLY A 260 -13.49 -14.03 -17.69
CA GLY A 260 -14.33 -14.42 -16.56
C GLY A 260 -13.57 -15.25 -15.51
N PRO A 261 -14.01 -16.48 -15.19
CA PRO A 261 -13.39 -17.32 -14.16
C PRO A 261 -12.06 -17.98 -14.58
N ALA A 262 -11.70 -17.98 -15.87
CA ALA A 262 -10.43 -18.55 -16.31
C ALA A 262 -9.23 -17.77 -15.75
N LEU A 263 -9.36 -16.44 -15.65
CA LEU A 263 -8.33 -15.56 -15.14
C LEU A 263 -7.88 -15.90 -13.69
N PRO A 264 -8.77 -15.95 -12.68
CA PRO A 264 -8.38 -16.36 -11.34
C PRO A 264 -7.90 -17.82 -11.25
N ARG A 265 -8.40 -18.73 -12.10
CA ARG A 265 -7.89 -20.12 -12.14
C ARG A 265 -6.43 -20.19 -12.56
N VAL A 266 -6.04 -19.42 -13.59
CA VAL A 266 -4.63 -19.33 -14.03
C VAL A 266 -3.76 -18.81 -12.91
N TRP A 267 -4.15 -17.73 -12.23
CA TRP A 267 -3.36 -17.20 -11.11
C TRP A 267 -3.21 -18.20 -9.95
N ILE A 268 -4.28 -18.91 -9.59
CA ILE A 268 -4.24 -19.95 -8.56
C ILE A 268 -3.30 -21.09 -8.99
N SER A 269 -3.38 -21.53 -10.25
CA SER A 269 -2.49 -22.55 -10.83
C SER A 269 -1.02 -22.12 -10.77
N LEU A 270 -0.71 -20.89 -11.20
CA LEU A 270 0.65 -20.32 -11.12
C LEU A 270 1.14 -20.25 -9.67
N MET A 271 0.28 -19.88 -8.71
CA MET A 271 0.68 -19.84 -7.31
C MET A 271 0.86 -21.23 -6.71
N GLY A 272 0.09 -22.24 -7.15
CA GLY A 272 0.19 -23.62 -6.71
C GLY A 272 1.32 -24.43 -7.34
N SER A 273 1.94 -23.92 -8.41
CA SER A 273 3.03 -24.61 -9.11
C SER A 273 4.26 -24.82 -8.22
N SER A 274 4.76 -26.06 -8.19
CA SER A 274 6.00 -26.45 -7.50
C SER A 274 7.27 -26.11 -8.32
N VAL A 275 7.10 -25.79 -9.60
CA VAL A 275 8.20 -25.50 -10.54
C VAL A 275 8.57 -24.01 -10.52
N ILE A 276 7.56 -23.13 -10.51
CA ILE A 276 7.75 -21.68 -10.59
C ILE A 276 8.74 -21.14 -9.54
N PRO A 277 8.67 -21.50 -8.24
CA PRO A 277 9.63 -21.04 -7.23
C PRO A 277 11.08 -21.47 -7.46
N LYS A 278 11.32 -22.47 -8.31
CA LYS A 278 12.66 -23.01 -8.62
C LYS A 278 13.28 -22.33 -9.83
N VAL A 279 12.46 -21.79 -10.73
CA VAL A 279 12.92 -21.26 -12.04
C VAL A 279 12.76 -19.74 -12.13
N ILE A 280 11.77 -19.16 -11.43
CA ILE A 280 11.49 -17.72 -11.46
C ILE A 280 12.01 -17.06 -10.18
N ILE A 281 13.00 -16.19 -10.32
CA ILE A 281 13.69 -15.54 -9.19
C ILE A 281 12.74 -14.77 -8.26
N GLU A 282 11.69 -14.16 -8.81
CA GLU A 282 10.67 -13.44 -8.03
C GLU A 282 9.87 -14.34 -7.08
N HIS A 283 9.83 -15.64 -7.39
CA HIS A 283 9.18 -16.67 -6.59
C HIS A 283 10.14 -17.43 -5.68
N ALA A 284 11.43 -17.10 -5.70
CA ALA A 284 12.40 -17.66 -4.78
C ALA A 284 12.12 -17.20 -3.35
N ARG A 285 12.63 -17.96 -2.37
CA ARG A 285 12.55 -17.60 -0.95
C ARG A 285 13.36 -16.34 -0.67
N LEU A 286 12.96 -15.61 0.37
CA LEU A 286 13.71 -14.45 0.83
C LEU A 286 15.10 -14.86 1.32
N ALA A 287 16.14 -14.19 0.81
CA ALA A 287 17.49 -14.31 1.33
C ALA A 287 17.68 -13.31 2.50
N PRO A 288 17.81 -13.77 3.76
CA PRO A 288 17.83 -12.89 4.93
C PRO A 288 18.95 -11.84 4.93
N PHE A 289 20.09 -12.18 4.32
CA PHE A 289 21.28 -11.34 4.28
C PHE A 289 21.40 -10.50 3.00
N SER A 290 20.40 -10.55 2.10
CA SER A 290 20.34 -9.56 1.01
C SER A 290 19.96 -8.19 1.58
N PRO A 291 20.29 -7.08 0.90
CA PRO A 291 19.87 -5.75 1.33
C PRO A 291 18.36 -5.65 1.58
N GLU A 292 17.55 -6.22 0.68
CA GLU A 292 16.08 -6.21 0.74
C GLU A 292 15.58 -7.13 1.86
N GLY A 293 16.18 -8.31 2.02
CA GLY A 293 15.88 -9.22 3.11
C GLY A 293 16.14 -8.60 4.48
N GLY A 294 17.27 -7.91 4.63
CA GLY A 294 17.60 -7.15 5.83
C GLY A 294 16.57 -6.05 6.12
N MET A 295 16.12 -5.31 5.10
CA MET A 295 15.09 -4.27 5.25
C MET A 295 13.72 -4.86 5.63
N ILE A 296 13.33 -5.99 5.06
CA ILE A 296 12.10 -6.72 5.41
C ILE A 296 12.15 -7.18 6.88
N LEU A 297 13.26 -7.77 7.31
CA LEU A 297 13.44 -8.23 8.69
C LEU A 297 13.49 -7.07 9.68
N LEU A 298 14.14 -5.97 9.33
CA LEU A 298 14.15 -4.75 10.14
C LEU A 298 12.73 -4.18 10.30
N LEU A 299 11.98 -4.08 9.21
CA LEU A 299 10.60 -3.60 9.24
C LEU A 299 9.69 -4.53 10.06
N ALA A 300 9.89 -5.85 9.97
CA ALA A 300 9.21 -6.84 10.80
C ALA A 300 9.57 -6.69 12.29
N ALA A 301 10.83 -6.43 12.63
CA ALA A 301 11.26 -6.19 14.00
C ALA A 301 10.62 -4.91 14.58
N VAL A 302 10.59 -3.81 13.82
CA VAL A 302 9.91 -2.56 14.20
C VAL A 302 8.42 -2.80 14.43
N TYR A 303 7.78 -3.54 13.52
CA TYR A 303 6.37 -3.93 13.65
C TYR A 303 6.10 -4.75 14.91
N CYS A 304 6.86 -5.82 15.16
CA CYS A 304 6.70 -6.66 16.35
C CYS A 304 6.91 -5.87 17.65
N TYR A 305 7.91 -4.99 17.67
CA TYR A 305 8.15 -4.11 18.82
C TYR A 305 6.95 -3.21 19.09
N LEU A 306 6.43 -2.51 18.08
CA LEU A 306 5.27 -1.62 18.24
C LEU A 306 4.00 -2.39 18.58
N LEU A 307 3.74 -3.51 17.91
CA LEU A 307 2.58 -4.38 18.17
C LEU A 307 2.57 -4.84 19.64
N ASN A 308 3.72 -5.28 20.18
CA ASN A 308 3.81 -5.69 21.58
C ASN A 308 3.53 -4.54 22.56
N ASN A 309 3.94 -3.31 22.22
CA ASN A 309 3.71 -2.12 23.02
C ASN A 309 2.25 -1.66 23.02
N VAL A 310 1.56 -1.74 21.88
CA VAL A 310 0.14 -1.33 21.76
C VAL A 310 -0.82 -2.44 22.20
N ARG A 311 -0.42 -3.71 22.12
CA ARG A 311 -1.27 -4.87 22.49
C ARG A 311 -1.84 -4.76 23.91
N ARG A 312 -1.07 -4.21 24.84
CA ARG A 312 -1.50 -4.03 26.24
C ARG A 312 -2.60 -2.99 26.43
N ARG A 313 -2.93 -2.20 25.40
CA ARG A 313 -3.87 -1.07 25.47
C ARG A 313 -5.10 -1.21 24.58
N GLY A 314 -5.15 -2.26 23.76
CA GLY A 314 -6.20 -2.54 22.78
C GLY A 314 -5.59 -2.78 21.40
N LEU A 315 -5.96 -3.90 20.77
CA LEU A 315 -5.50 -4.28 19.43
C LEU A 315 -6.58 -3.94 18.41
N ARG A 316 -6.17 -3.35 17.29
CA ARG A 316 -6.97 -3.25 16.07
C ARG A 316 -6.73 -4.47 15.19
N ILE A 317 -7.71 -4.84 14.40
CA ILE A 317 -7.63 -5.98 13.48
C ILE A 317 -6.76 -5.64 12.28
N ALA A 318 -6.84 -4.41 11.77
CA ALA A 318 -5.98 -3.92 10.69
C ALA A 318 -4.50 -3.97 11.10
N TRP A 319 -4.20 -3.87 12.41
CA TRP A 319 -2.84 -4.00 12.93
C TRP A 319 -2.27 -5.41 12.84
N LEU A 320 -3.09 -6.42 12.58
CA LEU A 320 -2.66 -7.80 12.40
C LEU A 320 -2.40 -8.16 10.93
N LEU A 321 -2.75 -7.29 9.98
CA LEU A 321 -2.55 -7.54 8.55
C LEU A 321 -1.09 -7.83 8.18
N PRO A 322 -0.07 -7.14 8.74
CA PRO A 322 1.32 -7.48 8.47
C PRO A 322 1.69 -8.91 8.87
N ALA A 323 1.05 -9.50 9.89
CA ALA A 323 1.33 -10.86 10.33
C ALA A 323 0.89 -11.92 9.30
N ILE A 324 -0.05 -11.59 8.42
CA ILE A 324 -0.46 -12.44 7.29
C ILE A 324 0.61 -12.39 6.19
N TRP A 325 1.10 -11.18 5.90
CA TRP A 325 2.02 -10.94 4.79
C TRP A 325 3.47 -11.31 5.10
N PHE A 326 3.89 -11.28 6.37
CA PHE A 326 5.28 -11.58 6.73
C PHE A 326 5.70 -13.01 6.36
N PRO A 327 4.98 -14.09 6.73
CA PRO A 327 5.33 -15.44 6.29
C PRO A 327 5.31 -15.60 4.77
N LEU A 328 4.39 -14.90 4.09
CA LEU A 328 4.32 -14.90 2.62
C LEU A 328 5.57 -14.25 2.02
N ALA A 329 6.03 -13.12 2.56
CA ALA A 329 7.27 -12.45 2.17
C ALA A 329 8.52 -13.33 2.40
N LEU A 330 8.54 -14.14 3.46
CA LEU A 330 9.61 -15.13 3.67
C LEU A 330 9.56 -16.26 2.64
N SER A 331 8.36 -16.68 2.25
CA SER A 331 8.19 -17.78 1.29
C SER A 331 8.51 -17.38 -0.14
N ARG A 332 8.20 -16.14 -0.56
CA ARG A 332 8.48 -15.61 -1.90
C ARG A 332 8.84 -14.13 -1.84
N VAL A 333 9.97 -13.75 -2.44
CA VAL A 333 10.44 -12.35 -2.48
C VAL A 333 9.39 -11.40 -3.06
N ARG A 334 8.58 -11.85 -4.03
CA ARG A 334 7.47 -11.06 -4.60
C ARG A 334 6.41 -10.58 -3.60
N HIS A 335 6.32 -11.18 -2.42
CA HIS A 335 5.41 -10.72 -1.37
C HIS A 335 6.06 -9.67 -0.45
N GLY A 336 7.37 -9.46 -0.55
CA GLY A 336 8.14 -8.47 0.21
C GLY A 336 7.59 -7.04 0.11
N PRO A 337 7.39 -6.48 -1.11
CA PRO A 337 6.81 -5.14 -1.26
C PRO A 337 5.41 -5.01 -0.66
N ILE A 338 4.57 -6.05 -0.81
CA ILE A 338 3.23 -6.06 -0.23
C ILE A 338 3.31 -6.01 1.29
N PHE A 339 4.14 -6.87 1.89
CA PHE A 339 4.42 -6.82 3.32
C PHE A 339 4.93 -5.45 3.75
N ALA A 340 5.86 -4.85 3.00
CA ALA A 340 6.45 -3.56 3.34
C ALA A 340 5.41 -2.43 3.37
N LEU A 341 4.55 -2.35 2.36
CA LEU A 341 3.49 -1.33 2.27
C LEU A 341 2.47 -1.48 3.40
N VAL A 342 1.96 -2.70 3.60
CA VAL A 342 0.97 -3.00 4.65
C VAL A 342 1.56 -2.69 6.03
N THR A 343 2.83 -3.07 6.24
CA THR A 343 3.53 -2.87 7.52
C THR A 343 3.84 -1.41 7.77
N ALA A 344 4.36 -0.65 6.81
CA ALA A 344 4.69 0.75 6.99
C ALA A 344 3.46 1.59 7.35
N LEU A 345 2.34 1.37 6.65
CA LEU A 345 1.06 2.04 6.95
C LEU A 345 0.52 1.68 8.34
N THR A 346 0.63 0.40 8.70
CA THR A 346 0.20 -0.11 10.00
C THR A 346 1.07 0.44 11.13
N VAL A 347 2.39 0.45 10.95
CA VAL A 347 3.36 1.02 11.89
C VAL A 347 3.10 2.50 12.09
N ALA A 348 2.88 3.27 11.02
CA ALA A 348 2.49 4.67 11.10
C ALA A 348 1.17 4.86 11.89
N ASP A 349 0.19 3.95 11.74
CA ASP A 349 -1.06 3.99 12.52
C ASP A 349 -0.87 3.65 14.00
N MET A 350 0.10 2.79 14.35
CA MET A 350 0.39 2.40 15.73
C MET A 350 1.16 3.46 16.53
N VAL A 351 2.01 4.25 15.86
CA VAL A 351 2.92 5.23 16.50
C VAL A 351 2.21 6.12 17.55
N PRO A 352 1.03 6.72 17.29
CA PRO A 352 0.36 7.58 18.27
C PRO A 352 -0.13 6.84 19.53
N TYR A 353 -0.22 5.51 19.47
CA TYR A 353 -0.73 4.64 20.55
C TYR A 353 0.42 4.01 21.37
N ALA A 354 1.63 3.97 20.82
CA ALA A 354 2.79 3.37 21.48
C ALA A 354 3.34 4.27 22.60
N PRO A 355 3.34 3.83 23.88
CA PRO A 355 3.84 4.64 24.99
C PRO A 355 5.31 5.05 24.86
N ALA A 356 6.17 4.19 24.33
CA ALA A 356 7.57 4.50 24.09
C ALA A 356 7.72 5.70 23.12
N CYS A 357 6.96 5.69 22.03
CA CYS A 357 6.89 6.82 21.10
C CYS A 357 6.30 8.06 21.77
N ARG A 358 5.25 7.91 22.59
CA ARG A 358 4.60 9.05 23.27
C ARG A 358 5.51 9.71 24.32
N GLN A 359 6.28 8.92 25.07
CA GLN A 359 7.28 9.41 26.00
C GLN A 359 8.40 10.13 25.27
N TRP A 360 8.87 9.56 24.15
CA TRP A 360 9.91 10.14 23.32
C TRP A 360 9.47 11.44 22.64
N LEU A 361 8.23 11.49 22.13
CA LEU A 361 7.60 12.70 21.60
C LEU A 361 7.41 13.79 22.66
N TYR A 362 7.07 13.40 23.89
CA TYR A 362 6.99 14.32 25.02
C TYR A 362 8.36 14.89 25.39
N THR A 363 9.40 14.05 25.47
CA THR A 363 10.77 14.51 25.78
C THR A 363 11.34 15.45 24.71
N LEU A 364 10.86 15.34 23.46
CA LEU A 364 11.23 16.25 22.36
C LEU A 364 10.36 17.53 22.31
N GLY A 365 9.44 17.73 23.26
CA GLY A 365 8.57 18.92 23.32
C GLY A 365 7.42 18.93 22.30
N HIS A 366 7.19 17.84 21.58
CA HIS A 366 6.13 17.74 20.56
C HIS A 366 4.75 17.40 21.15
N LEU A 367 4.65 17.10 22.45
CA LEU A 367 3.39 16.89 23.16
C LEU A 367 3.33 17.80 24.39
N LYS A 368 2.22 18.55 24.55
CA LYS A 368 2.01 19.48 25.67
C LYS A 368 1.78 18.80 27.03
N THR A 369 1.43 17.51 27.07
CA THR A 369 1.06 16.80 28.31
C THR A 369 1.95 15.61 28.58
N THR A 370 2.46 15.49 29.82
CA THR A 370 3.20 14.30 30.28
C THR A 370 2.37 13.04 30.08
N PRO A 371 2.95 11.95 29.52
CA PRO A 371 2.32 10.65 29.60
C PRO A 371 2.20 10.24 31.07
N ARG A 372 0.98 10.28 31.62
CA ARG A 372 0.71 9.77 32.97
C ARG A 372 1.19 8.31 33.05
N ARG A 373 2.29 8.06 33.78
CA ARG A 373 2.60 6.75 34.33
C ARG A 373 1.43 6.42 35.26
N ARG A 374 0.56 5.48 34.88
CA ARG A 374 -0.30 4.85 35.89
C ARG A 374 0.56 3.78 36.57
N PRO A 375 0.44 3.64 37.90
CA PRO A 375 1.17 2.64 38.68
C PRO A 375 0.91 1.22 38.16
#